data_AF-A0A9D1KS36-F1
#
_entry.id   AF-A0A9D1KS36-F1
#
_cell.length_a   1.000
_cell.length_b   1.000
_cell.length_c   1.000
_cell.angle_alpha   90.00
_cell.angle_beta   90.00
_cell.angle_gamma   90.00
#
_symmetry.space_group_name_H-M   'P 1'
#
loop_
_entity.id
_entity.type
_entity.pdbx_description
1 polymer ?
#
loop_
_entity_poly.entity_id
_entity_poly.type
_entity_poly.pdbx_seq_one_letter_code
_entity_poly.pdbx_strand_id
1 'polypeptide(L)' 'LLTPGSVAAFTSASTVKGFVAAMGAETDYSGITAACIGVQTEAEAKKYGFDTITAKKATIEALIQTIVEGE' A
#
# COMPACT_ATOMS: atom_id res chain seq x y z
N LEU A 1 14.32 -3.42 -6.47
CA LEU A 1 13.98 -2.98 -5.10
C LEU A 1 12.60 -3.49 -4.71
N LEU A 2 11.61 -3.41 -5.61
CA LEU A 2 10.33 -4.11 -5.48
C LEU A 2 10.31 -5.32 -6.43
N THR A 3 9.77 -6.43 -5.96
CA THR A 3 9.53 -7.64 -6.76
C THR A 3 8.08 -8.07 -6.59
N PRO A 4 7.47 -8.75 -7.56
CA PRO A 4 6.11 -9.28 -7.41
C PRO A 4 5.93 -10.05 -6.10
N GLY A 5 4.84 -9.79 -5.40
CA GLY A 5 4.57 -10.32 -4.05
C GLY A 5 5.18 -9.50 -2.90
N SER A 6 5.85 -8.37 -3.17
CA SER A 6 6.23 -7.43 -2.12
C SER A 6 5.00 -6.72 -1.55
N VAL A 7 5.03 -6.43 -0.25
CA VAL A 7 4.00 -5.65 0.43
C VAL A 7 4.57 -4.33 0.93
N ALA A 8 3.91 -3.22 0.59
CA ALA A 8 4.23 -1.89 1.10
C ALA A 8 3.12 -1.43 2.06
N ALA A 9 3.48 -1.12 3.31
CA ALA A 9 2.53 -0.67 4.32
C ALA A 9 2.42 0.86 4.34
N PHE A 10 1.20 1.40 4.20
CA PHE A 10 0.93 2.83 4.16
C PHE A 10 -0.08 3.25 5.23
N THR A 11 0.32 4.26 6.02
CA THR A 11 -0.49 4.83 7.09
C THR A 11 -1.19 6.14 6.70
N SER A 12 -0.93 6.67 5.50
CA SER A 12 -1.65 7.81 4.95
C SER A 12 -1.50 7.92 3.42
N ALA A 13 -2.41 8.63 2.76
CA ALA A 13 -2.27 8.97 1.35
C ALA A 13 -0.99 9.78 1.05
N SER A 14 -0.51 10.60 1.98
CA SER A 14 0.75 11.34 1.79
C SER A 14 1.96 10.42 1.77
N THR A 15 1.96 9.32 2.55
CA THR A 15 3.03 8.32 2.50
C THR A 15 3.07 7.58 1.16
N VAL A 16 1.92 7.29 0.54
CA VAL A 16 1.85 6.72 -0.82
C VAL A 16 2.50 7.66 -1.83
N LYS A 17 2.10 8.93 -1.84
CA LYS A 17 2.65 9.94 -2.76
C LYS A 17 4.15 10.10 -2.60
N GLY A 18 4.64 10.16 -1.36
CA GLY A 18 6.06 10.27 -1.07
C GLY A 18 6.85 9.05 -1.54
N PHE A 19 6.30 7.85 -1.34
CA PHE A 19 6.90 6.60 -1.81
C PHE A 19 7.01 6.57 -3.33
N VAL A 20 5.93 6.89 -4.05
CA VAL A 20 5.92 6.91 -5.52
C VAL A 20 6.90 7.93 -6.07
N ALA A 21 6.93 9.14 -5.48
CA ALA A 21 7.88 10.18 -5.89
C ALA A 21 9.35 9.74 -5.71
N ALA A 22 9.64 8.95 -4.66
CA ALA A 22 11.00 8.47 -4.39
C ALA A 22 11.44 7.32 -5.31
N MET A 23 10.51 6.49 -5.77
CA MET A 23 10.80 5.35 -6.65
C MET A 23 11.05 5.77 -8.11
N GLY A 24 10.50 6.92 -8.53
CA GLY A 24 10.69 7.48 -9.87
C GLY A 24 9.52 7.19 -10.82
N ALA A 25 9.35 8.08 -11.81
CA ALA A 25 8.15 8.19 -12.64
C ALA A 25 7.80 6.97 -13.50
N GLU A 26 8.75 6.07 -13.77
CA GLU A 26 8.57 4.90 -14.62
C GLU A 26 8.49 3.58 -13.83
N THR A 27 8.29 3.65 -12.52
CA THR A 27 8.15 2.44 -11.70
C THR A 27 6.80 1.78 -11.96
N ASP A 28 6.82 0.52 -12.39
CA ASP A 28 5.64 -0.34 -12.44
C ASP A 28 5.38 -0.96 -11.05
N TYR A 29 4.17 -0.73 -10.53
CA TYR A 29 3.72 -1.24 -9.23
C TYR A 29 2.79 -2.46 -9.36
N SER A 30 2.57 -2.95 -10.59
CA SER A 30 1.75 -4.14 -10.83
C SER A 30 2.31 -5.35 -10.07
N GLY A 31 1.45 -6.06 -9.33
CA GLY A 31 1.86 -7.20 -8.50
C GLY A 31 2.56 -6.84 -7.19
N ILE A 32 2.57 -5.56 -6.82
CA ILE A 32 2.96 -5.07 -5.49
C ILE A 32 1.69 -4.75 -4.70
N THR A 33 1.58 -5.31 -3.50
CA THR A 33 0.42 -5.07 -2.64
C THR A 33 0.67 -3.87 -1.72
N ALA A 34 -0.16 -2.85 -1.82
CA ALA A 34 -0.24 -1.76 -0.87
C ALA A 34 -1.20 -2.13 0.27
N ALA A 35 -0.65 -2.39 1.45
CA ALA A 35 -1.40 -2.56 2.68
C ALA A 35 -1.76 -1.18 3.26
N CYS A 36 -3.03 -0.85 3.29
CA CYS A 36 -3.53 0.49 3.58
C CYS A 36 -4.23 0.53 4.94
N ILE A 37 -3.87 1.47 5.81
CA ILE A 37 -4.52 1.64 7.13
C ILE A 37 -6.01 2.03 7.04
N GLY A 38 -6.46 2.51 5.88
CA GLY A 38 -7.85 2.90 5.65
C GLY A 38 -8.12 3.31 4.19
N VAL A 39 -9.40 3.50 3.88
CA VAL A 39 -9.92 3.67 2.51
C VAL A 39 -9.37 4.88 1.76
N GLN A 40 -8.99 5.95 2.47
CA GLN A 40 -8.38 7.13 1.84
C GLN A 40 -6.96 6.83 1.34
N THR A 41 -6.20 6.02 2.08
CA THR A 41 -4.87 5.57 1.68
C THR A 41 -4.96 4.59 0.52
N GLU A 42 -5.92 3.66 0.56
CA GLU A 42 -6.21 2.74 -0.54
C GLU A 42 -6.57 3.47 -1.84
N ALA A 43 -7.47 4.46 -1.75
CA ALA A 43 -7.87 5.25 -2.91
C ALA A 43 -6.70 5.99 -3.57
N GLU A 44 -5.68 6.38 -2.79
CA GLU A 44 -4.46 6.96 -3.34
C GLU A 44 -3.56 5.91 -3.99
N ALA A 45 -3.35 4.76 -3.34
CA ALA A 45 -2.55 3.67 -3.89
C ALA A 45 -3.10 3.14 -5.23
N LYS A 46 -4.42 3.00 -5.36
CA LYS A 46 -5.06 2.56 -6.61
C LYS A 46 -4.79 3.46 -7.81
N LYS A 47 -4.53 4.76 -7.60
CA LYS A 47 -4.18 5.69 -8.70
C LYS A 47 -2.86 5.36 -9.36
N TYR A 48 -1.98 4.62 -8.67
CA TYR A 48 -0.65 4.26 -9.14
C TYR A 48 -0.55 2.80 -9.58
N GLY A 49 -1.65 2.03 -9.55
CA GLY A 49 -1.68 0.66 -10.06
C GLY A 49 -1.21 -0.42 -9.08
N PHE A 50 -1.15 -0.12 -7.78
CA PHE A 50 -0.94 -1.16 -6.76
C PHE A 50 -2.14 -2.09 -6.65
N ASP A 51 -1.90 -3.35 -6.34
CA ASP A 51 -2.89 -4.19 -5.67
C ASP A 51 -3.08 -3.65 -4.25
N THR A 52 -4.28 -3.79 -3.67
CA THR A 52 -4.55 -3.18 -2.36
C THR A 52 -5.27 -4.11 -1.40
N ILE A 53 -4.82 -4.10 -0.15
CA ILE A 53 -5.56 -4.63 1.01
C ILE A 53 -5.74 -3.51 2.01
N THR A 54 -6.89 -3.45 2.67
CA THR A 54 -7.24 -2.34 3.58
C THR A 54 -7.59 -2.86 4.96
N ALA A 55 -6.94 -2.31 5.98
CA ALA A 55 -7.21 -2.66 7.36
C ALA A 55 -8.66 -2.33 7.76
N LYS A 56 -9.31 -3.25 8.45
CA LYS A 56 -10.70 -3.08 8.97
C LYS A 56 -10.83 -1.93 9.97
N LYS A 57 -9.73 -1.54 10.61
CA LYS A 57 -9.64 -0.42 11.54
C LYS A 57 -8.38 0.38 11.25
N ALA A 58 -8.46 1.70 11.45
CA ALA A 58 -7.32 2.60 11.27
C ALA A 58 -6.34 2.55 12.46
N THR A 59 -5.81 1.35 12.74
CA THR A 59 -4.77 1.12 13.75
C THR A 59 -3.62 0.31 13.17
N ILE A 60 -2.45 0.41 13.79
CA ILE A 60 -1.26 -0.33 13.33
C ILE A 60 -1.45 -1.83 13.51
N GLU A 61 -2.10 -2.27 14.59
CA GLU A 61 -2.38 -3.67 14.86
C GLU A 61 -3.26 -4.29 13.76
N ALA A 62 -4.33 -3.59 13.36
CA ALA A 62 -5.20 -4.04 12.28
C ALA A 62 -4.46 -4.08 10.93
N LEU A 63 -3.58 -3.12 10.68
CA LEU A 63 -2.74 -3.11 9.47
C LEU A 63 -1.77 -4.30 9.45
N ILE A 64 -1.08 -4.57 10.57
CA ILE A 64 -0.20 -5.74 10.71
C ILE A 64 -0.99 -7.04 10.50
N GLN A 65 -2.15 -7.16 11.14
CA GLN A 65 -3.02 -8.32 10.99
C GLN A 65 -3.38 -8.56 9.52
N THR A 66 -3.76 -7.50 8.81
CA THR A 66 -4.10 -7.56 7.38
C THR A 66 -2.93 -8.06 6.54
N ILE A 67 -1.69 -7.66 6.88
CA ILE A 67 -0.48 -8.07 6.15
C ILE A 67 -0.11 -9.53 6.43
N VAL A 68 -0.21 -9.97 7.69
CA VAL A 68 0.28 -11.30 8.11
C VAL A 68 -0.74 -12.41 7.82
N GLU A 69 -2.03 -12.13 7.98
CA GLU A 69 -3.09 -13.15 7.84
C GLU A 69 -3.52 -13.37 6.39
N GLY A 70 -3.16 -12.47 5.47
CA GLY A 70 -3.41 -12.60 4.04
C GLY A 70 -4.91 -12.73 3.72
N GLU A 71 -5.65 -11.63 3.82
CA GLU A 71 -7.00 -11.55 3.23
C GLU A 71 -6.94 -11.28 1.72
#